data_AF-W2WN15-F1
#
_entry.id   AF-W2WN15-F1
#
_cell.length_a   1.000
_cell.length_b   1.000
_cell.length_c   1.000
_cell.angle_alpha   90.00
_cell.angle_beta   90.00
_cell.angle_gamma   90.00
#
_symmetry.space_group_name_H-M   'P 1'
#
loop_
_entity.id
_entity.type
_entity.pdbx_description
1 polymer ?
#
loop_
_entity_poly.entity_id
_entity_poly.type
_entity_poly.pdbx_seq_one_letter_code
_entity_poly.pdbx_strand_id
1 'polypeptide(L)'
;EEIESYSDDIDDCHDRIEDIDEFVRELEAGNVHTVSDVAAALAEMTEERQEEKKLLKVLGDARASHEQQFERLQSQSAALKSERLLLTKTRFEICCLFRRNGVFDLVRRRLAVFNPKLM
;
A
#
# COMPACT_ATOMS: atom_id res chain seq x y z
N GLU A 1 -2.15 -9.31 -0.82
CA GLU A 1 -3.16 -9.22 -1.88
C GLU A 1 -2.81 -8.20 -2.97
N GLU A 2 -2.97 -6.88 -2.85
CA GLU A 2 -2.68 -5.97 -4.00
C GLU A 2 -1.19 -5.85 -4.40
N ILE A 3 -0.24 -5.81 -3.46
CA ILE A 3 1.21 -5.72 -3.80
C ILE A 3 1.75 -7.05 -4.37
N GLU A 4 1.20 -8.17 -3.89
CA GLU A 4 1.49 -9.51 -4.43
C GLU A 4 0.95 -9.59 -5.88
N SER A 5 -0.26 -9.10 -6.13
CA SER A 5 -0.83 -9.00 -7.48
C SER A 5 0.07 -8.23 -8.45
N TYR A 6 0.63 -7.08 -8.06
CA TYR A 6 1.55 -6.35 -8.95
C TYR A 6 2.83 -7.13 -9.26
N SER A 7 3.32 -7.95 -8.33
CA SER A 7 4.54 -8.73 -8.57
C SER A 7 4.25 -9.85 -9.55
N ASP A 8 3.15 -10.57 -9.34
CA ASP A 8 2.67 -11.62 -10.25
C ASP A 8 2.41 -11.05 -11.66
N ASP A 9 1.70 -9.92 -11.77
CA ASP A 9 1.41 -9.28 -13.07
C ASP A 9 2.66 -8.79 -13.80
N ILE A 10 3.69 -8.34 -13.07
CA ILE A 10 4.98 -7.92 -13.65
C ILE A 10 5.77 -9.14 -14.14
N ASP A 11 5.82 -10.20 -13.33
CA ASP A 11 6.50 -11.45 -13.71
C ASP A 11 5.83 -12.06 -14.96
N ASP A 12 4.49 -12.08 -14.99
CA ASP A 12 3.72 -12.50 -16.17
C ASP A 12 4.03 -11.64 -17.42
N CYS A 13 4.23 -10.32 -17.27
CA CYS A 13 4.65 -9.46 -18.39
C CYS A 13 6.06 -9.82 -18.89
N HIS A 14 6.97 -10.17 -17.99
CA HIS A 14 8.32 -10.59 -18.35
C HIS A 14 8.30 -11.91 -19.11
N ASP A 15 7.54 -12.89 -18.65
CA ASP A 15 7.38 -14.19 -19.31
C ASP A 15 6.80 -14.01 -20.73
N ARG A 16 5.74 -13.19 -20.90
CA ARG A 16 5.17 -12.90 -22.23
C ARG A 16 6.16 -12.20 -23.16
N ILE A 17 6.98 -11.28 -22.65
CA ILE A 17 8.01 -10.62 -23.46
C ILE A 17 9.08 -11.63 -23.90
N GLU A 18 9.46 -12.56 -23.02
CA GLU A 18 10.42 -13.61 -23.35
C GLU A 18 9.86 -14.57 -24.41
N ASP A 19 8.59 -14.98 -24.28
CA ASP A 19 7.88 -15.81 -25.27
C ASP A 19 7.84 -15.11 -26.64
N ILE A 20 7.53 -13.81 -26.67
CA ILE A 20 7.54 -13.02 -27.92
C ILE A 20 8.96 -12.95 -28.49
N ASP A 21 9.97 -12.66 -27.67
CA ASP A 21 11.37 -12.57 -28.11
C ASP A 21 11.87 -13.95 -28.62
N GLU A 22 11.41 -15.06 -28.06
CA GLU A 22 11.69 -16.42 -28.56
C GLU A 22 11.00 -16.67 -29.90
N PHE A 23 9.69 -16.40 -29.99
CA PHE A 23 8.93 -16.61 -31.20
C PHE A 23 9.50 -15.79 -32.38
N VAL A 24 9.84 -14.53 -32.16
CA VAL A 24 10.46 -13.67 -33.17
C VAL A 24 11.80 -14.25 -33.66
N ARG A 25 12.67 -14.72 -32.75
CA ARG A 25 13.95 -15.34 -33.13
C ARG A 25 13.74 -16.59 -33.99
N GLU A 26 12.82 -17.47 -33.60
CA GLU A 26 12.53 -18.71 -34.33
C GLU A 26 11.89 -18.44 -35.70
N LEU A 27 11.04 -17.40 -35.77
CA LEU A 27 10.42 -16.96 -37.01
C LEU A 27 11.45 -16.37 -37.98
N GLU A 28 12.38 -15.52 -37.49
CA GLU A 28 13.48 -14.96 -38.28
C GLU A 28 14.49 -16.03 -38.74
N ALA A 29 14.71 -17.06 -37.92
CA ALA A 29 15.54 -18.21 -38.28
C ALA A 29 14.88 -19.12 -39.35
N GLY A 30 13.60 -18.91 -39.65
CA GLY A 30 12.83 -19.73 -40.60
C GLY A 30 12.40 -21.08 -40.04
N ASN A 31 12.46 -21.27 -38.72
CA ASN A 31 12.09 -22.52 -38.04
C ASN A 31 10.57 -22.66 -37.86
N VAL A 32 9.83 -21.56 -38.01
CA VAL A 32 8.36 -21.53 -37.93
C VAL A 32 7.77 -21.63 -39.34
N HIS A 33 7.32 -22.82 -39.73
CA HIS A 33 6.80 -23.09 -41.08
C HIS A 33 5.28 -22.86 -41.23
N THR A 34 4.58 -22.63 -40.12
CA THR A 34 3.11 -22.44 -40.09
C THR A 34 2.68 -21.02 -40.45
N VAL A 35 3.60 -20.05 -40.39
CA VAL A 35 3.35 -18.64 -40.68
C VAL A 35 3.67 -18.36 -42.15
N SER A 36 2.64 -18.06 -42.94
CA SER A 36 2.81 -17.76 -44.38
C SER A 36 3.24 -16.32 -44.65
N ASP A 37 2.85 -15.38 -43.80
CA ASP A 37 3.22 -13.97 -43.89
C ASP A 37 4.09 -13.58 -42.69
N VAL A 38 5.40 -13.83 -42.84
CA VAL A 38 6.40 -13.56 -41.81
C VAL A 38 6.48 -12.06 -41.48
N ALA A 39 6.31 -11.20 -42.49
CA ALA A 39 6.41 -9.76 -42.28
C ALA A 39 5.25 -9.22 -41.43
N ALA A 40 4.02 -9.70 -41.68
CA ALA A 40 2.86 -9.36 -40.86
C ALA A 40 3.01 -9.87 -39.43
N ALA A 41 3.44 -11.12 -39.24
CA ALA A 41 3.63 -11.71 -37.91
C ALA A 41 4.72 -10.97 -37.10
N LEU A 42 5.84 -10.58 -37.72
CA LEU A 42 6.88 -9.79 -37.05
C LEU A 42 6.37 -8.40 -36.63
N ALA A 43 5.52 -7.77 -37.45
CA ALA A 43 4.91 -6.48 -37.11
C ALA A 43 3.95 -6.62 -35.92
N GLU A 44 3.13 -7.66 -35.90
CA GLU A 44 2.20 -7.98 -34.79
C GLU A 44 2.97 -8.23 -33.49
N MET A 45 3.99 -9.08 -33.51
CA MET A 45 4.82 -9.36 -32.33
C MET A 45 5.58 -8.12 -31.82
N THR A 46 5.98 -7.23 -32.73
CA THR A 46 6.60 -5.95 -32.35
C THR A 46 5.60 -5.05 -31.60
N GLU A 47 4.35 -5.02 -32.05
CA GLU A 47 3.27 -4.28 -31.40
C GLU A 47 2.95 -4.87 -30.02
N GLU A 48 2.69 -6.17 -29.93
CA GLU A 48 2.40 -6.86 -28.66
C GLU A 48 3.52 -6.66 -27.65
N ARG A 49 4.78 -6.82 -28.06
CA ARG A 49 5.93 -6.57 -27.18
C ARG A 49 5.98 -5.15 -26.66
N GLN A 50 5.59 -4.18 -27.49
CA GLN A 50 5.57 -2.78 -27.10
C GLN A 50 4.40 -2.48 -26.16
N GLU A 51 3.27 -3.18 -26.29
CA GLU A 51 2.16 -3.12 -25.34
C GLU A 51 2.55 -3.69 -23.98
N GLU A 52 3.17 -4.86 -23.94
CA GLU A 52 3.68 -5.47 -22.71
C GLU A 52 4.67 -4.57 -21.98
N LYS A 53 5.58 -3.91 -22.72
CA LYS A 53 6.52 -2.94 -22.12
C LYS A 53 5.82 -1.70 -21.55
N LYS A 54 4.74 -1.24 -22.18
CA LYS A 54 3.94 -0.13 -21.64
C LYS A 54 3.24 -0.56 -20.36
N LEU A 55 2.67 -1.77 -20.35
CA LEU A 55 2.00 -2.33 -19.18
C LEU A 55 2.99 -2.50 -18.02
N LEU A 56 4.15 -3.10 -18.26
CA LEU A 56 5.22 -3.27 -17.28
C LEU A 56 5.58 -1.94 -16.61
N LYS A 57 5.70 -0.87 -17.41
CA LYS A 57 5.97 0.47 -16.88
C LYS A 57 4.84 0.97 -15.97
N VAL A 58 3.59 0.84 -16.40
CA VAL A 58 2.41 1.27 -15.62
C VAL A 58 2.32 0.50 -14.30
N LEU A 59 2.52 -0.82 -14.34
CA LEU A 59 2.54 -1.67 -13.14
C LEU A 59 3.66 -1.27 -12.19
N GLY A 60 4.87 -1.04 -12.71
CA GLY A 60 6.02 -0.57 -11.93
C GLY A 60 5.76 0.79 -11.26
N ASP A 61 5.21 1.75 -12.00
CA ASP A 61 4.87 3.08 -11.48
C ASP A 61 3.76 2.99 -10.41
N ALA A 62 2.74 2.16 -10.64
CA ALA A 62 1.65 1.92 -9.69
C ALA A 62 2.16 1.28 -8.39
N ARG A 63 2.99 0.23 -8.50
CA ARG A 63 3.62 -0.45 -7.37
C ARG A 63 4.45 0.52 -6.54
N ALA A 64 5.33 1.31 -7.18
CA ALA A 64 6.17 2.29 -6.48
C ALA A 64 5.34 3.36 -5.76
N SER A 65 4.26 3.83 -6.40
CA SER A 65 3.32 4.77 -5.77
C SER A 65 2.64 4.18 -4.54
N HIS A 66 2.16 2.93 -4.63
CA HIS A 66 1.52 2.24 -3.52
C HIS A 66 2.49 1.97 -2.37
N GLU A 67 3.72 1.56 -2.66
CA GLU A 67 4.76 1.35 -1.64
C GLU A 67 5.07 2.64 -0.89
N GLN A 68 5.23 3.76 -1.61
CA GLN A 68 5.42 5.08 -0.99
C GLN A 68 4.23 5.50 -0.11
N GLN A 69 2.99 5.24 -0.55
CA GLN A 69 1.80 5.51 0.26
C GLN A 69 1.78 4.67 1.53
N PHE A 70 2.15 3.39 1.42
CA PHE A 70 2.21 2.47 2.55
C PHE A 70 3.25 2.93 3.59
N GLU A 71 4.45 3.31 3.17
CA GLU A 71 5.48 3.86 4.06
C GLU A 71 5.01 5.13 4.80
N ARG A 72 4.31 6.02 4.09
CA ARG A 72 3.73 7.22 4.70
C ARG A 72 2.68 6.87 5.74
N LEU A 73 1.78 5.94 5.43
CA LEU A 73 0.75 5.48 6.37
C LEU A 73 1.37 4.78 7.59
N GLN A 74 2.41 3.99 7.40
CA GLN A 74 3.13 3.34 8.49
C GLN A 74 3.78 4.38 9.42
N SER A 75 4.40 5.40 8.84
CA SER A 75 5.00 6.52 9.57
C SER A 75 3.96 7.30 10.37
N GLN A 76 2.83 7.64 9.75
CA GLN A 76 1.71 8.30 10.43
C GLN A 76 1.13 7.45 11.56
N SER A 77 0.97 6.15 11.34
CA SER A 77 0.48 5.21 12.37
C SER A 77 1.42 5.17 13.57
N ALA A 78 2.73 5.15 13.35
CA ALA A 78 3.73 5.18 14.42
C ALA A 78 3.66 6.50 15.22
N ALA A 79 3.54 7.63 14.54
CA ALA A 79 3.40 8.95 15.18
C ALA A 79 2.13 9.01 16.06
N LEU A 80 0.98 8.62 15.52
CA LEU A 80 -0.30 8.60 16.25
C LEU A 80 -0.27 7.67 17.47
N LYS A 81 0.39 6.51 17.36
CA LYS A 81 0.58 5.61 18.51
C LYS A 81 1.40 6.27 19.62
N SER A 82 2.45 7.01 19.26
CA SER A 82 3.28 7.77 20.21
C SER A 82 2.49 8.88 20.89
N GLU A 83 1.76 9.69 20.12
CA GLU A 83 0.90 10.77 20.65
C GLU A 83 -0.17 10.23 21.59
N ARG A 84 -0.82 9.12 21.24
CA ARG A 84 -1.82 8.47 22.10
C ARG A 84 -1.23 8.03 23.44
N LEU A 85 -0.01 7.48 23.43
CA LEU A 85 0.68 7.09 24.65
C LEU A 85 0.98 8.30 25.53
N LEU A 86 1.48 9.38 24.93
CA LEU A 86 1.76 10.64 25.63
C LEU A 86 0.48 11.22 26.25
N LEU A 87 -0.60 11.31 25.48
CA LEU A 87 -1.90 11.78 25.97
C LEU A 87 -2.40 10.93 27.15
N THR A 88 -2.24 9.61 27.07
CA THR A 88 -2.65 8.69 28.16
C THR A 88 -1.83 8.95 29.42
N LYS A 89 -0.50 9.14 29.28
CA LYS A 89 0.39 9.46 30.38
C LYS A 89 0.03 10.80 31.02
N THR A 90 -0.11 11.85 30.23
CA THR A 90 -0.49 13.20 30.69
C THR A 90 -1.85 13.19 31.40
N ARG A 91 -2.84 12.47 30.85
CA ARG A 91 -4.15 12.30 31.50
C ARG A 91 -4.00 11.65 32.88
N PHE A 92 -3.21 10.59 32.99
CA PHE A 92 -2.97 9.92 34.26
C PHE A 92 -2.28 10.84 35.28
N GLU A 93 -1.28 11.61 34.84
CA GLU A 93 -0.58 12.60 35.67
C GLU A 93 -1.54 13.67 36.20
N ILE A 94 -2.37 14.25 35.34
CA ILE A 94 -3.41 15.22 35.74
C ILE A 94 -4.37 14.61 36.75
N CYS A 95 -4.89 13.40 36.48
CA CYS A 95 -5.78 12.71 37.42
C CYS A 95 -5.11 12.45 38.78
N CYS A 96 -3.83 12.09 38.78
CA CYS A 96 -3.05 11.90 40.01
C CYS A 96 -2.90 13.22 40.77
N LEU A 97 -2.60 14.32 40.08
CA LEU A 97 -2.50 15.65 40.69
C LEU A 97 -3.82 16.09 41.31
N PHE A 98 -4.94 15.93 40.58
CA PHE A 98 -6.26 16.29 41.11
C PHE A 98 -6.64 15.45 42.32
N ARG A 99 -6.33 14.15 42.31
CA ARG A 99 -6.56 13.27 43.46
C ARG A 99 -5.72 13.69 44.67
N ARG A 100 -4.41 13.90 44.49
CA ARG A 100 -3.49 14.30 45.58
C ARG A 100 -3.87 15.64 46.21
N ASN A 101 -4.36 16.58 45.40
CA ASN A 101 -4.79 17.90 45.87
C ASN A 101 -6.26 17.94 46.35
N GLY A 102 -6.93 16.79 46.47
CA GLY A 102 -8.31 16.73 46.97
C GLY A 102 -9.36 17.38 46.06
N VAL A 103 -9.00 17.71 44.81
CA VAL A 103 -9.89 18.37 43.85
C VAL A 103 -11.11 17.50 43.54
N PHE A 104 -10.90 16.19 43.35
CA PHE A 104 -12.01 15.26 43.10
C PHE A 104 -12.97 15.16 44.29
N ASP A 105 -12.46 15.16 45.53
CA ASP A 105 -13.31 15.14 46.73
C ASP A 105 -14.08 16.45 46.90
N LEU A 106 -13.44 17.59 46.62
CA LEU A 106 -14.09 18.90 46.61
C LEU A 106 -15.24 18.95 45.59
N VAL A 107 -15.01 18.48 44.36
CA VAL A 107 -16.03 18.41 43.31
C VAL A 107 -17.16 17.47 43.74
N ARG A 108 -16.85 16.28 44.28
CA ARG A 108 -17.86 15.34 44.79
C ARG A 108 -18.74 15.98 45.86
N ARG A 109 -18.15 16.67 46.85
CA ARG A 109 -18.91 17.37 47.91
C ARG A 109 -19.81 18.46 47.33
N ARG A 110 -19.31 19.27 46.40
CA ARG A 110 -20.12 20.33 45.75
C ARG A 110 -21.26 19.76 44.92
N LEU A 111 -21.04 18.68 44.19
CA LEU A 111 -22.08 18.00 43.41
C LEU A 111 -23.18 17.43 44.31
N ALA A 112 -22.82 16.84 45.45
CA ALA A 112 -23.79 16.33 46.41
C ALA A 112 -24.65 17.43 47.06
N VAL A 113 -24.10 18.63 47.24
CA VAL A 113 -24.88 19.80 47.68
C VAL A 113 -25.85 20.26 46.59
N PHE A 114 -25.43 20.23 45.32
CA PHE A 114 -26.26 20.66 44.20
C PHE A 114 -27.33 19.63 43.79
N ASN A 115 -27.04 18.34 43.94
CA ASN A 115 -27.97 17.25 43.65
C ASN A 115 -27.71 16.03 44.56
N PRO A 116 -28.47 15.90 45.65
CA PRO A 116 -28.27 14.84 46.65
C PRO A 116 -28.51 13.41 46.13
N LYS A 117 -29.18 13.25 44.98
CA LYS A 117 -29.52 11.94 44.39
C LYS A 117 -28.39 11.33 43.56
N LEU A 118 -27.27 12.04 43.38
CA LEU A 118 -26.10 11.61 42.60
C LEU A 118 -24.96 11.02 43.46
N MET A 119 -25.19 10.85 44.76
CA MET A 119 -24.35 10.09 45.70
C MET A 119 -24.89 8.67 45.82
#